data_AF-A0A949HVB1-F1
#
_entry.id   AF-A0A949HVB1-F1
#
_cell.length_a   1.000
_cell.length_b   1.000
_cell.length_c   1.000
_cell.angle_alpha   90.00
_cell.angle_beta   90.00
_cell.angle_gamma   90.00
#
_symmetry.space_group_name_H-M   'P 1'
#
loop_
_entity.id
_entity.type
_entity.pdbx_description
1 polymer ?
#
loop_
_entity_poly.entity_id
_entity_poly.type
_entity_poly.pdbx_seq_one_letter_code
_entity_poly.pdbx_strand_id
1 'polypeptide(L)'
;MRSKSLSTAEKIAIRELIRAKSDREIARILRQSYRLLNLHRRRRSNISHRERWTDYETRLLGRMRDEQLAKWLHRSPAAIAARRESLGIRIFAPQRTRWSTREMELLGKRPDPVVARMLGRTRYAVQLKRHSLGIAQCWEGRRPWTPAQDRLLGKMRDKAVADKLGRSVLSVRTRRLEITNVRFIKTPKRWTESELRLLGRFTDAEVARRTGRHTASVRNKRIRLRIAPLVARASARHELHRRAP
;
A
#
# COMPACT_ATOMS: atom_id res chain seq x y z
N MET A 1 -64.38 25.16 -4.82
CA MET A 1 -64.19 23.69 -4.67
C MET A 1 -63.63 23.42 -3.27
N ARG A 2 -64.41 22.82 -2.36
CA ARG A 2 -64.01 22.61 -0.96
C ARG A 2 -62.88 21.57 -0.88
N SER A 3 -61.75 21.93 -0.28
CA SER A 3 -60.63 21.02 -0.04
C SER A 3 -61.06 19.91 0.92
N LYS A 4 -61.12 18.66 0.45
CA LYS A 4 -61.41 17.50 1.28
C LYS A 4 -60.32 17.38 2.36
N SER A 5 -60.70 17.58 3.62
CA SER A 5 -59.79 17.40 4.75
C SER A 5 -59.53 15.92 4.97
N LEU A 6 -58.26 15.51 4.97
CA LEU A 6 -57.82 14.13 5.17
C LEU A 6 -58.38 13.54 6.48
N SER A 7 -58.82 12.29 6.42
CA SER A 7 -59.36 11.54 7.56
C SER A 7 -58.27 11.29 8.60
N THR A 8 -58.67 11.04 9.85
CA THR A 8 -57.73 10.77 10.95
C THR A 8 -56.88 9.53 10.67
N ALA A 9 -57.46 8.49 10.05
CA ALA A 9 -56.74 7.27 9.66
C ALA A 9 -55.70 7.54 8.56
N GLU A 10 -56.04 8.38 7.58
CA GLU A 10 -55.11 8.80 6.52
C GLU A 10 -53.95 9.61 7.09
N LYS A 11 -54.21 10.50 8.06
CA LYS A 11 -53.16 11.28 8.75
C LYS A 11 -52.22 10.40 9.56
N ILE A 12 -52.72 9.31 10.16
CA ILE A 12 -51.91 8.35 10.91
C ILE A 12 -51.06 7.51 9.96
N ALA A 13 -51.65 6.97 8.88
CA ALA A 13 -50.92 6.22 7.86
C ALA A 13 -49.82 7.06 7.18
N ILE A 14 -50.09 8.35 6.91
CA ILE A 14 -49.09 9.28 6.37
C ILE A 14 -47.96 9.52 7.38
N ARG A 15 -48.27 9.63 8.68
CA ARG A 15 -47.25 9.78 9.74
C ARG A 15 -46.36 8.55 9.88
N GLU A 16 -46.93 7.35 9.74
CA GLU A 16 -46.16 6.10 9.76
C GLU A 16 -45.29 5.94 8.51
N LEU A 17 -45.81 6.32 7.34
CA LEU A 17 -45.06 6.31 6.08
C LEU A 17 -43.89 7.32 6.08
N ILE A 18 -44.09 8.50 6.66
CA ILE A 18 -43.06 9.55 6.87
C ILE A 18 -42.00 9.07 7.88
N ARG A 19 -42.39 8.33 8.91
CA ARG A 19 -41.44 7.74 9.88
C ARG A 19 -40.54 6.67 9.26
N ALA A 20 -40.99 5.99 8.22
CA ALA A 20 -40.30 4.85 7.61
C ALA A 20 -39.35 5.20 6.46
N LYS A 21 -39.40 6.42 5.91
CA LYS A 21 -38.61 6.82 4.73
C LYS A 21 -37.58 7.89 5.04
N SER A 22 -36.47 7.88 4.31
CA SER A 22 -35.41 8.88 4.49
C SER A 22 -35.86 10.26 4.00
N ASP A 23 -35.41 11.33 4.65
CA ASP A 23 -35.80 12.72 4.33
C ASP A 23 -35.57 13.10 2.86
N ARG A 24 -34.60 12.45 2.23
CA ARG A 24 -34.25 12.61 0.80
C ARG A 24 -35.30 11.99 -0.13
N GLU A 25 -35.92 10.88 0.27
CA GLU A 25 -37.00 10.24 -0.48
C GLU A 25 -38.33 10.96 -0.28
N ILE A 26 -38.57 11.50 0.91
CA ILE A 26 -39.76 12.32 1.20
C ILE A 26 -39.75 13.59 0.32
N ALA A 27 -38.60 14.25 0.17
CA ALA A 27 -38.44 15.40 -0.72
C ALA A 27 -38.66 15.06 -2.21
N ARG A 28 -38.31 13.83 -2.63
CA ARG A 28 -38.52 13.34 -3.99
C ARG A 28 -39.97 12.96 -4.27
N ILE A 29 -40.65 12.37 -3.28
CA ILE A 29 -42.06 11.93 -3.38
C ILE A 29 -42.99 13.15 -3.44
N LEU A 30 -42.70 14.19 -2.67
CA LEU A 30 -43.60 15.34 -2.55
C LEU A 30 -43.56 16.31 -3.73
N ARG A 31 -42.60 16.16 -4.69
CA ARG A 31 -42.42 16.99 -5.91
C ARG A 31 -42.70 18.50 -5.72
N GLN A 32 -42.52 19.02 -4.51
CA GLN A 32 -42.80 20.40 -4.15
C GLN A 32 -41.55 21.00 -3.50
N SER A 33 -41.04 21.98 -4.24
CA SER A 33 -39.84 22.76 -4.03
C SER A 33 -39.79 23.45 -2.66
N TYR A 34 -38.67 23.28 -1.96
CA TYR A 34 -37.90 24.24 -1.14
C TYR A 34 -38.60 25.14 -0.09
N ARG A 35 -39.91 25.44 -0.16
CA ARG A 35 -40.61 26.36 0.76
C ARG A 35 -40.86 25.77 2.15
N LEU A 36 -40.94 24.44 2.30
CA LEU A 36 -41.03 23.79 3.62
C LEU A 36 -39.70 23.74 4.39
N LEU A 37 -38.57 24.03 3.73
CA LEU A 37 -37.26 24.18 4.40
C LEU A 37 -37.19 25.40 5.34
N ASN A 38 -38.20 26.29 5.31
CA ASN A 38 -38.24 27.48 6.16
C ASN A 38 -38.91 27.29 7.52
N LEU A 39 -39.58 26.16 7.80
CA LEU A 39 -40.15 25.89 9.13
C LEU A 39 -39.10 25.42 10.17
N HIS A 40 -37.95 24.93 9.71
CA HIS A 40 -36.83 24.52 10.58
C HIS A 40 -35.67 25.52 10.58
N ARG A 41 -35.88 26.74 10.07
CA ARG A 41 -34.92 27.84 10.21
C ARG A 41 -35.03 28.43 11.62
N ARG A 42 -34.63 27.68 12.64
CA ARG A 42 -34.31 28.28 13.95
C ARG A 42 -33.00 29.05 13.78
N ARG A 43 -33.02 30.32 14.24
CA ARG A 43 -31.86 31.23 14.30
C ARG A 43 -30.61 30.45 14.68
N ARG A 44 -29.56 30.50 13.86
CA ARG A 44 -28.20 30.18 14.31
C ARG A 44 -27.89 31.18 15.42
N SER A 45 -27.89 30.73 16.68
CA SER A 45 -27.41 31.53 17.79
C SER A 45 -25.88 31.44 17.80
N ASN A 46 -25.19 32.58 17.73
CA ASN A 46 -23.73 32.68 17.96
C ASN A 46 -23.36 32.47 19.44
N ILE A 47 -24.20 31.79 20.22
CA ILE A 47 -24.04 31.60 21.67
C ILE A 47 -24.23 30.10 21.96
N SER A 48 -23.09 29.43 22.15
CA SER A 48 -22.89 28.12 22.77
C SER A 48 -23.29 26.85 21.99
N HIS A 49 -22.30 25.96 21.78
CA HIS A 49 -22.40 24.59 21.26
C HIS A 49 -23.34 23.62 22.02
N ARG A 50 -24.10 24.09 23.02
CA ARG A 50 -25.13 23.33 23.76
C ARG A 50 -26.44 23.17 22.95
N GLU A 51 -26.38 23.36 21.64
CA GLU A 51 -27.51 23.25 20.71
C GLU A 51 -28.09 21.82 20.69
N ARG A 52 -29.41 21.76 20.90
CA ARG A 52 -30.21 20.56 21.16
C ARG A 52 -29.91 19.44 20.16
N TRP A 53 -29.73 18.24 20.68
CA TRP A 53 -29.70 17.01 19.88
C TRP A 53 -31.09 16.73 19.34
N THR A 54 -31.19 16.47 18.04
CA THR A 54 -32.42 15.97 17.43
C THR A 54 -32.59 14.47 17.73
N ASP A 55 -33.83 13.99 17.70
CA ASP A 55 -34.13 12.55 17.87
C ASP A 55 -33.45 11.70 16.79
N TYR A 56 -33.30 12.25 15.59
CA TYR A 56 -32.58 11.63 14.49
C TYR A 56 -31.10 11.45 14.82
N GLU A 57 -30.39 12.52 15.18
CA GLU A 57 -28.96 12.47 15.55
C GLU A 57 -28.72 11.52 16.73
N THR A 58 -29.66 11.48 17.68
CA THR A 58 -29.59 10.59 18.85
C THR A 58 -29.65 9.11 18.46
N ARG A 59 -30.48 8.73 17.46
CA ARG A 59 -30.57 7.34 16.96
C ARG A 59 -29.35 6.88 16.18
N LEU A 60 -28.53 7.81 15.70
CA LEU A 60 -27.33 7.54 14.92
C LEU A 60 -26.09 7.27 15.76
N LEU A 61 -26.09 7.72 17.02
CA LEU A 61 -25.01 7.45 17.98
C LEU A 61 -24.82 5.95 18.18
N GLY A 62 -23.57 5.48 18.11
CA GLY A 62 -23.23 4.07 18.28
C GLY A 62 -23.52 3.15 17.08
N ARG A 63 -24.00 3.68 15.93
CA ARG A 63 -24.17 2.91 14.69
C ARG A 63 -22.99 2.99 13.73
N MET A 64 -22.13 3.98 13.91
CA MET A 64 -20.92 4.19 13.11
C MET A 64 -19.86 4.85 13.98
N ARG A 65 -18.62 4.92 13.49
CA ARG A 65 -17.52 5.57 14.21
C ARG A 65 -17.83 7.04 14.44
N ASP A 66 -17.57 7.52 15.66
CA ASP A 66 -17.83 8.90 16.09
C ASP A 66 -17.16 9.93 15.16
N GLU A 67 -15.97 9.64 14.61
CA GLU A 67 -15.28 10.48 13.63
C GLU A 67 -16.02 10.63 12.30
N GLN A 68 -16.62 9.54 11.82
CA GLN A 68 -17.38 9.54 10.57
C GLN A 68 -18.73 10.23 10.79
N LEU A 69 -19.35 10.00 11.95
CA LEU A 69 -20.57 10.66 12.36
C LEU A 69 -20.36 12.17 12.55
N ALA A 70 -19.21 12.59 13.09
CA ALA A 70 -18.81 13.98 13.26
C ALA A 70 -18.76 14.74 11.94
N LYS A 71 -18.11 14.14 10.94
CA LYS A 71 -18.03 14.71 9.59
C LYS A 71 -19.42 14.82 8.95
N TRP A 72 -20.27 13.83 9.17
CA TRP A 72 -21.59 13.77 8.55
C TRP A 72 -22.62 14.70 9.20
N LEU A 73 -22.57 14.86 10.52
CA LEU A 73 -23.44 15.77 11.28
C LEU A 73 -22.84 17.19 11.43
N HIS A 74 -21.65 17.43 10.88
CA HIS A 74 -20.89 18.67 11.06
C HIS A 74 -20.72 19.10 12.53
N ARG A 75 -20.56 18.12 13.43
CA ARG A 75 -20.32 18.33 14.87
C ARG A 75 -18.88 17.96 15.23
N SER A 76 -18.39 18.45 16.37
CA SER A 76 -17.09 18.02 16.88
C SER A 76 -17.16 16.54 17.34
N PRO A 77 -16.09 15.74 17.11
CA PRO A 77 -16.03 14.37 17.63
C PRO A 77 -16.23 14.32 19.15
N ALA A 78 -15.72 15.32 19.88
CA ALA A 78 -15.89 15.45 21.33
C ALA A 78 -17.37 15.64 21.75
N ALA A 79 -18.17 16.39 20.99
CA ALA A 79 -19.59 16.56 21.27
C ALA A 79 -20.38 15.26 21.08
N ILE A 80 -20.02 14.48 20.04
CA ILE A 80 -20.61 13.14 19.80
C ILE A 80 -20.23 12.17 20.90
N ALA A 81 -18.96 12.14 21.32
CA ALA A 81 -18.49 11.28 22.41
C ALA A 81 -19.21 11.61 23.73
N ALA A 82 -19.30 12.90 24.09
CA ALA A 82 -19.98 13.35 25.30
C ALA A 82 -21.48 12.99 25.29
N ARG A 83 -22.15 13.13 24.14
CA ARG A 83 -23.57 12.75 24.02
C ARG A 83 -23.74 11.23 24.08
N ARG A 84 -22.90 10.48 23.38
CA ARG A 84 -22.88 9.02 23.39
C ARG A 84 -22.71 8.50 24.83
N GLU A 85 -21.79 9.08 25.60
CA GLU A 85 -21.56 8.78 27.01
C GLU A 85 -22.74 9.15 27.90
N SER A 86 -23.36 10.32 27.69
CA SER A 86 -24.56 10.72 28.44
C SER A 86 -25.75 9.77 28.27
N LEU A 87 -25.79 9.01 27.16
CA LEU A 87 -26.82 8.02 26.85
C LEU A 87 -26.37 6.59 27.17
N GLY A 88 -25.18 6.40 27.77
CA GLY A 88 -24.62 5.08 28.08
C GLY A 88 -24.32 4.22 26.85
N ILE A 89 -24.24 4.82 25.66
CA ILE A 89 -23.98 4.09 24.42
C ILE A 89 -22.48 3.78 24.36
N ARG A 90 -22.12 2.51 24.19
CA ARG A 90 -20.71 2.12 24.02
C ARG A 90 -20.16 2.68 22.71
N ILE A 91 -18.85 2.95 22.68
CA ILE A 91 -18.15 3.34 21.45
C ILE A 91 -18.47 2.31 20.36
N PHE A 92 -18.75 2.80 19.14
CA PHE A 92 -18.91 1.92 18.00
C PHE A 92 -17.61 1.16 17.75
N ALA A 93 -17.56 -0.08 18.23
CA ALA A 93 -16.55 -1.05 17.86
C ALA A 93 -17.09 -1.82 16.65
N PRO A 94 -16.54 -1.62 15.43
CA PRO A 94 -16.93 -2.46 14.31
C PRO A 94 -16.70 -3.90 14.73
N GLN A 95 -17.77 -4.70 14.70
CA GLN A 95 -17.69 -6.12 15.06
C GLN A 95 -16.52 -6.71 14.28
N ARG A 96 -15.51 -7.22 14.99
CA ARG A 96 -14.43 -7.97 14.37
C ARG A 96 -15.09 -9.16 13.67
N THR A 97 -15.30 -9.05 12.36
CA THR A 97 -15.98 -10.11 11.59
C THR A 97 -15.26 -11.41 11.86
N ARG A 98 -15.95 -12.32 12.57
CA ARG A 98 -15.39 -13.62 12.90
C ARG A 98 -14.99 -14.30 11.60
N TRP A 99 -13.86 -15.00 11.63
CA TRP A 99 -13.44 -15.79 10.48
C TRP A 99 -14.29 -17.05 10.45
N SER A 100 -15.05 -17.23 9.36
CA SER A 100 -15.74 -18.48 9.09
C SER A 100 -14.75 -19.55 8.63
N THR A 101 -15.11 -20.82 8.79
CA THR A 101 -14.30 -21.96 8.33
C THR A 101 -14.01 -21.87 6.83
N ARG A 102 -15.02 -21.53 6.02
CA ARG A 102 -14.89 -21.34 4.57
C ARG A 102 -13.89 -20.24 4.20
N GLU A 103 -13.88 -19.13 4.95
CA GLU A 103 -12.90 -18.05 4.74
C GLU A 103 -11.48 -18.46 5.14
N MET A 104 -11.32 -19.28 6.18
CA MET A 104 -10.02 -19.78 6.61
C MET A 104 -9.44 -20.76 5.59
N GLU A 105 -10.27 -21.60 4.95
CA GLU A 105 -9.85 -22.52 3.89
C GLU A 105 -9.30 -21.82 2.65
N LEU A 106 -9.67 -20.55 2.41
CA LEU A 106 -9.15 -19.74 1.30
C LEU A 106 -7.74 -19.20 1.57
N LEU A 107 -7.33 -19.11 2.84
CA LEU A 107 -6.02 -18.62 3.23
C LEU A 107 -4.94 -19.61 2.78
N GLY A 108 -3.93 -19.12 2.05
CA GLY A 108 -2.83 -19.94 1.54
C GLY A 108 -3.10 -20.67 0.23
N LYS A 109 -4.35 -20.73 -0.26
CA LYS A 109 -4.69 -21.23 -1.61
C LYS A 109 -4.56 -20.16 -2.69
N ARG A 110 -4.86 -18.91 -2.35
CA ARG A 110 -4.78 -17.74 -3.24
C ARG A 110 -4.05 -16.59 -2.57
N PRO A 111 -3.35 -15.73 -3.32
CA PRO A 111 -2.56 -14.66 -2.72
C PRO A 111 -3.43 -13.76 -1.84
N ASP A 112 -2.87 -13.29 -0.72
CA ASP A 112 -3.57 -12.42 0.23
C ASP A 112 -4.30 -11.22 -0.43
N PRO A 113 -3.78 -10.55 -1.48
CA PRO A 113 -4.53 -9.48 -2.18
C PRO A 113 -5.78 -9.97 -2.94
N VAL A 114 -5.76 -11.19 -3.46
CA VAL A 114 -6.90 -11.80 -4.17
C VAL A 114 -7.95 -12.21 -3.14
N VAL A 115 -7.54 -12.90 -2.09
CA VAL A 115 -8.44 -13.31 -0.98
C VAL A 115 -9.07 -12.09 -0.31
N ALA A 116 -8.31 -11.02 -0.09
CA ALA A 116 -8.82 -9.77 0.47
C ALA A 116 -9.97 -9.18 -0.36
N ARG A 117 -9.80 -9.12 -1.69
CA ARG A 117 -10.86 -8.65 -2.61
C ARG A 117 -12.07 -9.57 -2.60
N MET A 118 -11.87 -10.88 -2.60
CA MET A 118 -12.97 -11.87 -2.56
C MET A 118 -13.79 -11.79 -1.27
N LEU A 119 -13.13 -11.57 -0.13
CA LEU A 119 -13.77 -11.54 1.19
C LEU A 119 -14.26 -10.15 1.61
N GLY A 120 -13.99 -9.10 0.81
CA GLY A 120 -14.25 -7.71 1.21
C GLY A 120 -13.46 -7.29 2.47
N ARG A 121 -12.32 -7.94 2.74
CA ARG A 121 -11.47 -7.68 3.90
C ARG A 121 -10.22 -6.91 3.48
N THR A 122 -9.54 -6.29 4.45
CA THR A 122 -8.24 -5.66 4.17
C THR A 122 -7.16 -6.73 3.95
N ARG A 123 -6.19 -6.46 3.07
CA ARG A 123 -5.01 -7.33 2.86
C ARG A 123 -4.31 -7.65 4.18
N TYR A 124 -4.22 -6.66 5.06
CA TYR A 124 -3.58 -6.79 6.35
C TYR A 124 -4.34 -7.74 7.29
N ALA A 125 -5.68 -7.71 7.30
CA ALA A 125 -6.48 -8.65 8.10
C ALA A 125 -6.30 -10.10 7.63
N VAL A 126 -6.26 -10.33 6.31
CA VAL A 126 -5.98 -11.63 5.70
C VAL A 126 -4.58 -12.12 6.08
N GLN A 127 -3.57 -11.25 5.94
CA GLN A 127 -2.19 -11.55 6.30
C GLN A 127 -2.07 -11.92 7.78
N LEU A 128 -2.64 -11.13 8.70
CA LEU A 128 -2.62 -11.41 10.13
C LEU A 128 -3.26 -12.76 10.46
N LYS A 129 -4.43 -13.06 9.88
CA LYS A 129 -5.09 -14.35 10.12
C LYS A 129 -4.26 -15.51 9.58
N ARG A 130 -3.70 -15.37 8.38
CA ARG A 130 -2.83 -16.37 7.77
C ARG A 130 -1.61 -16.65 8.66
N HIS A 131 -0.97 -15.61 9.19
CA HIS A 131 0.13 -15.75 10.14
C HIS A 131 -0.30 -16.40 11.46
N SER A 132 -1.47 -16.06 12.01
CA SER A 132 -1.96 -16.69 13.25
C SER A 132 -2.25 -18.19 13.09
N LEU A 133 -2.52 -18.65 11.86
CA LEU A 133 -2.72 -20.06 11.54
C LEU A 133 -1.43 -20.75 11.07
N GLY A 134 -0.29 -20.06 11.05
CA GLY A 134 0.99 -20.61 10.56
C GLY A 134 1.00 -20.91 9.06
N ILE A 135 0.02 -20.44 8.29
CA ILE A 135 -0.12 -20.75 6.87
C ILE A 135 0.88 -19.90 6.07
N ALA A 136 1.65 -20.53 5.18
CA ALA A 136 2.54 -19.80 4.28
C ALA A 136 1.72 -19.03 3.22
N GLN A 137 2.20 -17.83 2.85
CA GLN A 137 1.58 -17.10 1.74
C GLN A 137 1.85 -17.83 0.43
N CYS A 138 0.80 -18.07 -0.36
CA CYS A 138 0.99 -18.42 -1.76
C CYS A 138 1.30 -17.15 -2.54
N TRP A 139 2.48 -17.14 -3.15
CA TRP A 139 2.92 -16.04 -4.00
C TRP A 139 2.63 -16.41 -5.46
N GLU A 140 1.79 -15.63 -6.13
CA GLU A 140 1.72 -15.66 -7.60
C GLU A 140 3.12 -15.31 -8.12
N GLY A 141 3.71 -16.21 -8.91
CA GLY A 141 5.08 -16.04 -9.43
C GLY A 141 6.19 -16.60 -8.55
N ARG A 142 5.90 -17.40 -7.50
CA ARG A 142 6.96 -18.19 -6.84
C ARG A 142 7.52 -19.18 -7.85
N ARG A 143 8.65 -18.86 -8.50
CA ARG A 143 9.37 -19.78 -9.37
C ARG A 143 10.22 -20.70 -8.49
N PRO A 144 9.75 -21.91 -8.16
CA PRO A 144 10.45 -22.80 -7.23
C PRO A 144 11.87 -23.08 -7.71
N TRP A 145 12.78 -23.29 -6.77
CA TRP A 145 14.13 -23.73 -7.08
C TRP A 145 14.11 -25.17 -7.53
N THR A 146 14.73 -25.46 -8.67
CA THR A 146 14.91 -26.84 -9.12
C THR A 146 16.25 -27.38 -8.59
N PRO A 147 16.38 -28.70 -8.37
CA PRO A 147 17.66 -29.30 -7.95
C PRO A 147 18.83 -28.99 -8.89
N ALA A 148 18.56 -28.80 -10.18
CA ALA A 148 19.57 -28.37 -11.16
C ALA A 148 20.07 -26.94 -10.89
N GLN A 149 19.20 -26.03 -10.45
CA GLN A 149 19.55 -24.66 -10.10
C GLN A 149 20.31 -24.61 -8.77
N ASP A 150 19.93 -25.45 -7.81
CA ASP A 150 20.63 -25.55 -6.52
C ASP A 150 22.08 -26.04 -6.71
N ARG A 151 22.34 -26.94 -7.67
CA ARG A 151 23.71 -27.39 -8.05
C ARG A 151 24.61 -26.28 -8.62
N LEU A 152 24.05 -25.15 -9.07
CA LEU A 152 24.83 -24.00 -9.55
C LEU A 152 25.29 -23.09 -8.41
N LEU A 153 24.61 -23.14 -7.27
CA LEU A 153 24.97 -22.35 -6.09
C LEU A 153 26.34 -22.83 -5.58
N GLY A 154 27.25 -21.89 -5.33
CA GLY A 154 28.61 -22.19 -4.83
C GLY A 154 29.64 -22.61 -5.87
N LYS A 155 29.24 -22.93 -7.11
CA LYS A 155 30.18 -23.11 -8.24
C LYS A 155 30.57 -21.78 -8.88
N MET A 156 29.65 -20.83 -8.87
CA MET A 156 29.81 -19.50 -9.45
C MET A 156 29.40 -18.42 -8.45
N ARG A 157 29.80 -17.18 -8.71
CA ARG A 157 29.36 -16.02 -7.91
C ARG A 157 27.85 -15.83 -8.06
N ASP A 158 27.19 -15.42 -6.99
CA ASP A 158 25.73 -15.20 -6.99
C ASP A 158 25.24 -14.30 -8.11
N LYS A 159 26.01 -13.26 -8.45
CA LYS A 159 25.66 -12.36 -9.55
C LYS A 159 25.60 -13.10 -10.89
N ALA A 160 26.58 -13.95 -11.18
CA ALA A 160 26.58 -14.73 -12.42
C ALA A 160 25.46 -15.78 -12.43
N VAL A 161 25.13 -16.37 -11.27
CA VAL A 161 23.99 -17.30 -11.13
C VAL A 161 22.66 -16.55 -11.32
N ALA A 162 22.53 -15.36 -10.75
CA ALA A 162 21.36 -14.50 -10.90
C ALA A 162 21.12 -14.14 -12.37
N ASP A 163 22.17 -13.68 -13.07
CA ASP A 163 22.12 -13.34 -14.49
C ASP A 163 21.74 -14.57 -15.34
N LYS A 164 22.33 -15.74 -15.06
CA LYS A 164 22.05 -16.98 -15.80
C LYS A 164 20.65 -17.54 -15.57
N LEU A 165 20.12 -17.39 -14.36
CA LEU A 165 18.79 -17.93 -13.98
C LEU A 165 17.65 -16.93 -14.19
N GLY A 166 17.95 -15.67 -14.52
CA GLY A 166 16.97 -14.59 -14.55
C GLY A 166 16.32 -14.35 -13.19
N ARG A 167 17.09 -14.50 -12.10
CA ARG A 167 16.63 -14.29 -10.71
C ARG A 167 17.33 -13.11 -10.08
N SER A 168 16.76 -12.56 -9.02
CA SER A 168 17.45 -11.52 -8.24
C SER A 168 18.63 -12.10 -7.46
N VAL A 169 19.70 -11.32 -7.32
CA VAL A 169 20.89 -11.70 -6.52
C VAL A 169 20.50 -12.02 -5.07
N LEU A 170 19.52 -11.30 -4.51
CA LEU A 170 18.97 -11.56 -3.18
C LEU A 170 18.31 -12.94 -3.11
N SER A 171 17.52 -13.35 -4.11
CA SER A 171 16.89 -14.68 -4.15
C SER A 171 17.93 -15.80 -4.16
N VAL A 172 19.00 -15.64 -4.96
CA VAL A 172 20.13 -16.58 -5.02
C VAL A 172 20.85 -16.65 -3.67
N ARG A 173 21.10 -15.50 -3.04
CA ARG A 173 21.77 -15.41 -1.73
C ARG A 173 20.92 -16.08 -0.64
N THR A 174 19.63 -15.80 -0.57
CA THR A 174 18.71 -16.41 0.40
C THR A 174 18.69 -17.92 0.21
N ARG A 175 18.53 -18.40 -1.02
CA ARG A 175 18.54 -19.85 -1.30
C ARG A 175 19.85 -20.52 -0.90
N ARG A 176 20.99 -19.88 -1.16
CA ARG A 176 22.29 -20.41 -0.73
C ARG A 176 22.39 -20.52 0.80
N LEU A 177 21.85 -19.54 1.53
CA LEU A 177 21.83 -19.56 2.99
C LEU A 177 20.87 -20.63 3.54
N GLU A 178 19.73 -20.87 2.88
CA GLU A 178 18.78 -21.93 3.23
C GLU A 178 19.37 -23.34 3.07
N ILE A 179 20.24 -23.55 2.07
CA ILE A 179 20.85 -24.87 1.81
C ILE A 179 22.06 -25.16 2.71
N THR A 180 22.50 -24.18 3.51
CA THR A 180 23.51 -24.22 4.61
C THR A 180 24.91 -24.80 4.31
N ASN A 181 25.08 -25.63 3.29
CA ASN A 181 26.32 -26.34 2.97
C ASN A 181 27.06 -25.76 1.75
N VAL A 182 26.59 -24.63 1.22
CA VAL A 182 27.16 -24.02 0.01
C VAL A 182 28.01 -22.82 0.38
N ARG A 183 29.34 -23.00 0.39
CA ARG A 183 30.30 -21.93 0.69
C ARG A 183 30.15 -20.78 -0.32
N PHE A 184 29.95 -19.57 0.18
CA PHE A 184 29.95 -18.38 -0.66
C PHE A 184 31.36 -18.10 -1.20
N ILE A 185 31.51 -18.04 -2.52
CA ILE A 185 32.77 -17.61 -3.16
C ILE A 185 32.97 -16.12 -2.89
N LYS A 186 33.63 -15.78 -1.78
CA LYS A 186 34.07 -14.41 -1.44
C LYS A 186 35.25 -13.94 -2.28
N THR A 187 36.01 -14.87 -2.89
CA THR A 187 37.28 -14.52 -3.52
C THR A 187 37.07 -13.58 -4.71
N PRO A 188 37.78 -12.43 -4.75
CA PRO A 188 37.86 -11.56 -5.92
C PRO A 188 38.21 -12.38 -7.17
N LYS A 189 37.62 -12.06 -8.33
CA LYS A 189 37.97 -12.70 -9.61
C LYS A 189 39.47 -12.49 -9.80
N ARG A 190 40.25 -13.57 -9.74
CA ARG A 190 41.71 -13.51 -9.94
C ARG A 190 42.00 -12.81 -11.27
N TRP A 191 43.00 -11.95 -11.27
CA TRP A 191 43.45 -11.29 -12.50
C TRP A 191 44.19 -12.32 -13.35
N THR A 192 43.74 -12.52 -14.58
CA THR A 192 44.48 -13.36 -15.54
C THR A 192 45.62 -12.55 -16.15
N GLU A 193 46.63 -13.22 -16.67
CA GLU A 193 47.76 -12.55 -17.30
C GLU A 193 47.33 -11.73 -18.53
N SER A 194 46.37 -12.25 -19.31
CA SER A 194 45.74 -11.52 -20.41
C SER A 194 45.06 -10.21 -19.96
N GLU A 195 44.43 -10.21 -18.78
CA GLU A 195 43.78 -9.03 -18.22
C GLU A 195 44.79 -8.02 -17.64
N LEU A 196 45.93 -8.51 -17.12
CA LEU A 196 47.02 -7.67 -16.65
C LEU A 196 47.69 -6.91 -17.81
N ARG A 197 47.86 -7.56 -18.97
CA ARG A 197 48.42 -6.92 -20.19
C ARG A 197 47.56 -5.76 -20.73
N LEU A 198 46.28 -5.69 -20.34
CA LEU A 198 45.40 -4.58 -20.72
C LEU A 198 45.62 -3.32 -19.87
N LEU A 199 46.14 -3.46 -18.65
CA LEU A 199 46.42 -2.35 -17.74
C LEU A 199 47.60 -1.53 -18.27
N GLY A 200 47.39 -0.23 -18.50
CA GLY A 200 48.41 0.66 -19.07
C GLY A 200 48.41 0.75 -20.60
N ARG A 201 47.68 -0.13 -21.30
CA ARG A 201 47.46 -0.05 -22.76
C ARG A 201 46.13 0.60 -23.14
N PHE A 202 45.11 0.41 -22.31
CA PHE A 202 43.78 0.99 -22.48
C PHE A 202 43.40 1.82 -21.26
N THR A 203 42.43 2.72 -21.43
CA THR A 203 41.87 3.48 -20.31
C THR A 203 41.19 2.54 -19.30
N ASP A 204 41.16 2.90 -18.02
CA ASP A 204 40.52 2.06 -16.98
C ASP A 204 39.06 1.71 -17.34
N ALA A 205 38.35 2.61 -18.03
CA ALA A 205 36.97 2.43 -18.48
C ALA A 205 36.84 1.40 -19.61
N GLU A 206 37.79 1.37 -20.55
CA GLU A 206 37.83 0.36 -21.61
C GLU A 206 38.23 -1.01 -21.09
N VAL A 207 39.20 -1.08 -20.18
CA VAL A 207 39.58 -2.33 -19.52
C VAL A 207 38.40 -2.87 -18.70
N ALA A 208 37.65 -2.02 -18.01
CA ALA A 208 36.45 -2.42 -17.29
C ALA A 208 35.39 -3.02 -18.23
N ARG A 209 35.12 -2.38 -19.37
CA ARG A 209 34.19 -2.91 -20.40
C ARG A 209 34.65 -4.27 -20.95
N ARG A 210 35.92 -4.41 -21.30
CA ARG A 210 36.47 -5.66 -21.89
C ARG A 210 36.53 -6.82 -20.90
N THR A 211 36.80 -6.54 -19.62
CA THR A 211 36.99 -7.59 -18.60
C THR A 211 35.75 -7.87 -17.75
N GLY A 212 34.71 -7.04 -17.88
CA GLY A 212 33.51 -7.08 -17.04
C GLY A 212 33.76 -6.72 -15.57
N ARG A 213 34.92 -6.11 -15.25
CA ARG A 213 35.25 -5.65 -13.90
C ARG A 213 34.76 -4.24 -13.66
N HIS A 214 34.56 -3.90 -12.39
CA HIS A 214 34.29 -2.52 -12.00
C HIS A 214 35.50 -1.63 -12.27
N THR A 215 35.28 -0.41 -12.78
CA THR A 215 36.33 0.57 -13.09
C THR A 215 37.25 0.83 -11.90
N ALA A 216 36.68 0.96 -10.69
CA ALA A 216 37.46 1.11 -9.45
C ALA A 216 38.36 -0.10 -9.16
N SER A 217 37.94 -1.33 -9.49
CA SER A 217 38.78 -2.52 -9.32
C SER A 217 39.97 -2.53 -10.28
N VAL A 218 39.77 -2.03 -11.51
CA VAL A 218 40.82 -1.85 -12.51
C VAL A 218 41.83 -0.80 -12.04
N ARG A 219 41.35 0.39 -11.64
CA ARG A 219 42.17 1.46 -11.07
C ARG A 219 43.00 0.97 -9.88
N ASN A 220 42.38 0.29 -8.92
CA ASN A 220 43.07 -0.21 -7.73
C ASN A 220 44.14 -1.25 -8.07
N LYS A 221 43.89 -2.14 -9.04
CA LYS A 221 44.90 -3.11 -9.49
C LYS A 221 46.05 -2.41 -10.21
N ARG A 222 45.76 -1.43 -11.07
CA ARG A 222 46.75 -0.62 -11.77
C ARG A 222 47.68 0.11 -10.78
N ILE A 223 47.09 0.79 -9.79
CA ILE A 223 47.85 1.49 -8.72
C ILE A 223 48.71 0.48 -7.94
N ARG A 224 48.16 -0.68 -7.58
CA ARG A 224 48.92 -1.73 -6.87
C ARG A 224 50.11 -2.27 -7.68
N LEU A 225 49.99 -2.29 -9.01
CA LEU A 225 51.06 -2.67 -9.93
C LEU A 225 51.96 -1.49 -10.35
N ARG A 226 51.75 -0.30 -9.78
CA ARG A 226 52.50 0.93 -10.10
C ARG A 226 52.47 1.32 -11.58
N ILE A 227 51.39 0.98 -12.29
CA ILE A 227 51.20 1.34 -13.70
C ILE A 227 50.53 2.72 -13.77
N ALA A 228 51.05 3.61 -14.62
CA ALA A 228 50.49 4.95 -14.80
C ALA A 228 49.12 4.91 -15.51
N PRO A 229 48.17 5.80 -15.15
CA PRO A 229 46.91 5.92 -15.87
C PRO A 229 47.14 6.42 -17.30
N LEU A 230 46.51 5.77 -18.28
CA LEU A 230 46.24 6.38 -19.57
C LEU A 230 45.15 7.42 -19.37
N VAL A 231 45.56 8.69 -19.24
CA VAL A 231 44.62 9.80 -19.25
C VAL A 231 44.18 9.97 -20.70
N ALA A 232 42.90 9.75 -20.98
CA ALA A 232 42.35 10.18 -22.25
C ALA A 232 42.60 11.68 -22.36
N ARG A 233 43.37 12.13 -23.37
CA ARG A 233 43.42 13.54 -23.72
C ARG A 233 41.98 13.97 -23.90
N ALA A 234 41.49 14.84 -23.00
CA ALA A 234 40.20 15.45 -23.16
C ALA A 234 40.27 16.25 -24.46
N SER A 235 39.68 15.71 -25.53
CA SER A 235 39.59 16.40 -26.80
C SER A 235 38.96 17.77 -26.55
N ALA A 236 39.68 18.81 -26.97
CA ALA A 236 39.30 20.21 -26.88
C ALA A 236 37.85 20.41 -27.37
N ARG A 237 36.92 20.55 -26.42
CA ARG A 237 35.53 20.98 -26.66
C ARG A 237 35.16 22.18 -25.78
N HIS A 238 36.15 23.00 -25.43
CA HIS A 238 35.95 24.20 -24.62
C HIS A 238 36.74 25.40 -25.13
N GLU A 239 36.74 25.61 -26.45
CA GLU A 239 37.36 26.79 -27.08
C GLU A 239 36.45 27.42 -28.17
N LEU A 240 35.12 27.40 -27.98
CA LEU A 240 34.19 28.06 -28.91
C LEU A 240 33.32 29.17 -28.30
N HIS A 241 33.62 29.66 -27.09
CA HIS A 241 32.87 30.78 -26.50
C HIS A 241 33.71 31.96 -26.00
N ARG A 242 34.94 32.16 -26.50
CA ARG A 242 35.75 33.32 -26.09
C ARG A 242 36.27 34.23 -27.21
N ARG A 243 35.74 34.13 -28.43
CA ARG A 243 35.98 35.15 -29.46
C ARG A 243 34.73 35.37 -30.30
N ALA A 244 33.97 36.40 -29.95
CA ALA A 244 33.24 37.23 -30.89
C ALA A 244 33.48 38.70 -30.44
N PRO A 245 33.78 39.60 -31.38
CA PRO A 245 34.15 40.99 -31.11
C PRO A 245 32.99 41.83 -30.54
#